data_AF-A0A353T5K6-F1
#
_entry.id   AF-A0A353T5K6-F1
#
_cell.length_a   1.000
_cell.length_b   1.000
_cell.length_c   1.000
_cell.angle_alpha   90.00
_cell.angle_beta   90.00
_cell.angle_gamma   90.00
#
_symmetry.space_group_name_H-M   'P 1'
#
loop_
_entity.id
_entity.type
_entity.pdbx_description
1 polymer ?
#
loop_
_entity_poly.entity_id
_entity_poly.type
_entity_poly.pdbx_seq_one_letter_code
_entity_poly.pdbx_strand_id
1 'polypeptide(L)'
;RTMPYYFDKYETKVTFLTEEELKRDHSAMPHGGFVIRSGKTGRNNESRQIMEYSLSLESNPEFTSSILVAYTRAACRMSAEGQTGARTVLDVPPAYLSPKTGAELRKKLL
;
A
#
# COMPACT_ATOMS: atom_id res chain seq x y z
N ARG A 1 -14.55 21.44 -14.51
CA ARG A 1 -14.35 20.40 -15.55
C ARG A 1 -13.36 20.80 -16.65
N THR A 2 -12.95 22.06 -16.81
CA THR A 2 -12.11 22.48 -17.95
C THR A 2 -10.61 22.38 -17.73
N MET A 3 -10.13 22.03 -16.52
CA MET A 3 -8.71 21.95 -16.22
C MET A 3 -8.10 20.65 -16.79
N PRO A 4 -7.26 20.72 -17.84
CA PRO A 4 -6.71 19.54 -18.50
C PRO A 4 -5.88 18.69 -17.54
N TYR A 5 -5.87 17.37 -17.72
CA TYR A 5 -5.12 16.39 -16.92
C TYR A 5 -5.56 16.19 -15.47
N TYR A 6 -6.35 17.11 -14.90
CA TYR A 6 -6.84 17.02 -13.52
C TYR A 6 -8.34 16.70 -13.45
N PHE A 7 -9.18 17.49 -14.12
CA PHE A 7 -10.65 17.43 -13.97
C PHE A 7 -11.42 17.23 -15.28
N ASP A 8 -10.74 17.26 -16.43
CA ASP A 8 -11.35 17.13 -17.76
C ASP A 8 -11.86 15.72 -18.09
N LYS A 9 -11.32 14.70 -17.41
CA LYS A 9 -11.66 13.29 -17.61
C LYS A 9 -12.51 12.68 -16.50
N TYR A 10 -12.91 13.45 -15.50
CA TYR A 10 -13.62 12.96 -14.32
C TYR A 10 -14.95 13.68 -14.10
N GLU A 11 -15.93 12.97 -13.57
CA GLU A 11 -17.10 13.62 -12.99
C GLU A 11 -16.69 14.36 -11.71
N THR A 12 -16.53 15.68 -11.81
CA THR A 12 -16.12 16.52 -10.69
C THR A 12 -17.31 17.25 -10.07
N LYS A 13 -17.48 17.12 -8.75
CA LYS A 13 -18.38 17.95 -7.93
C LYS A 13 -17.57 19.06 -7.27
N VAL A 14 -18.11 20.27 -7.25
CA VAL A 14 -17.54 21.41 -6.52
C VAL A 14 -18.49 21.78 -5.40
N THR A 15 -17.96 21.90 -4.18
CA THR A 15 -18.70 22.32 -2.99
C THR A 15 -18.02 23.57 -2.43
N PHE A 16 -18.77 24.64 -2.23
CA PHE A 16 -18.28 25.85 -1.57
C PHE A 16 -18.48 25.71 -0.06
N LEU A 17 -17.44 26.02 0.72
CA LEU A 17 -17.39 25.85 2.17
C LEU A 17 -16.72 27.07 2.81
N THR A 18 -16.94 27.24 4.12
CA THR A 18 -16.19 28.19 4.95
C THR A 18 -14.81 27.65 5.32
N GLU A 19 -13.90 28.52 5.77
CA GLU A 19 -12.59 28.11 6.26
C GLU A 19 -12.72 27.25 7.53
N GLU A 20 -13.66 27.58 8.42
CA GLU A 20 -13.93 26.85 9.64
C GLU A 20 -14.38 25.41 9.37
N GLU A 21 -15.27 25.21 8.39
CA GLU A 21 -15.71 23.88 7.96
C GLU A 21 -14.56 23.10 7.32
N LEU A 22 -13.77 23.73 6.45
CA LEU A 22 -12.59 23.10 5.84
C LEU A 22 -11.61 22.60 6.91
N LYS A 23 -11.32 23.44 7.90
CA LYS A 23 -10.38 23.10 8.97
C LYS A 23 -10.91 22.02 9.89
N ARG A 24 -12.19 22.05 10.25
CA ARG A 24 -12.78 21.06 11.15
C ARG A 24 -12.90 19.68 10.49
N ASP A 25 -13.36 19.64 9.24
CA ASP A 25 -13.84 18.39 8.63
C ASP A 25 -12.88 17.82 7.56
N HIS A 26 -11.94 18.63 7.03
CA HIS A 26 -11.07 18.26 5.90
C HIS A 26 -9.56 18.43 6.16
N SER A 27 -9.13 18.56 7.42
CA SER A 27 -7.70 18.70 7.78
C SER A 27 -6.93 17.37 7.82
N ALA A 28 -7.62 16.24 7.86
CA ALA A 28 -6.98 14.92 7.88
C ALA A 28 -6.42 14.55 6.50
N MET A 29 -5.52 13.56 6.46
CA MET A 29 -5.00 12.97 5.22
C MET A 29 -5.39 11.49 5.08
N PRO A 30 -6.70 11.16 5.11
CA PRO A 30 -7.15 9.80 4.92
C PRO A 30 -6.91 9.37 3.47
N HIS A 31 -6.61 8.09 3.30
CA HIS A 31 -6.51 7.49 1.97
C HIS A 31 -6.82 6.00 2.06
N GLY A 32 -7.05 5.39 0.92
CA GLY A 32 -7.19 3.94 0.83
C GLY A 32 -7.14 3.49 -0.61
N GLY A 33 -7.57 2.27 -0.83
CA GLY A 33 -7.68 1.72 -2.16
C GLY A 33 -7.79 0.21 -2.14
N PHE A 34 -8.00 -0.35 -3.32
CA PHE A 34 -8.16 -1.78 -3.53
C PHE A 34 -7.24 -2.23 -4.68
N VAL A 35 -6.63 -3.39 -4.51
CA VAL A 35 -6.00 -4.15 -5.59
C VAL A 35 -6.78 -5.45 -5.71
N ILE A 36 -7.45 -5.63 -6.85
CA ILE A 36 -8.31 -6.78 -7.09
C ILE A 36 -7.76 -7.57 -8.28
N ARG A 37 -7.52 -8.86 -8.07
CA ARG A 37 -7.22 -9.82 -9.13
C ARG A 37 -8.40 -10.78 -9.25
N SER A 38 -9.12 -10.73 -10.36
CA SER A 38 -10.10 -11.75 -10.73
C SER A 38 -9.58 -12.60 -11.88
N GLY A 39 -9.66 -13.92 -11.73
CA GLY A 39 -9.27 -14.90 -12.74
C GLY A 39 -10.26 -16.05 -12.81
N LYS A 40 -10.07 -16.91 -13.82
CA LYS A 40 -10.81 -18.16 -13.97
C LYS A 40 -9.83 -19.30 -14.21
N THR A 41 -10.12 -20.48 -13.69
CA THR A 41 -9.39 -21.73 -13.87
C THR A 41 -10.35 -22.86 -14.24
N GLY A 42 -9.83 -24.05 -14.54
CA GLY A 42 -10.60 -25.18 -15.07
C GLY A 42 -10.57 -25.24 -16.59
N ARG A 43 -10.88 -26.42 -17.17
CA ARG A 43 -10.73 -26.67 -18.62
C ARG A 43 -11.65 -25.77 -19.45
N ASN A 44 -12.78 -25.36 -18.87
CA ASN A 44 -13.79 -24.50 -19.48
C ASN A 44 -13.93 -23.15 -18.75
N ASN A 45 -12.90 -22.72 -18.01
CA ASN A 45 -12.91 -21.49 -17.19
C ASN A 45 -14.09 -21.44 -16.19
N GLU A 46 -14.53 -22.59 -15.70
CA GLU A 46 -15.69 -22.72 -14.81
C GLU A 46 -15.41 -22.24 -13.39
N SER A 47 -14.15 -22.27 -12.94
CA SER A 47 -13.78 -21.94 -11.56
C SER A 47 -13.30 -20.50 -11.46
N ARG A 48 -14.15 -19.60 -10.97
CA ARG A 48 -13.79 -18.20 -10.71
C ARG A 48 -12.93 -18.08 -9.44
N GLN A 49 -11.86 -17.31 -9.52
CA GLN A 49 -10.97 -16.98 -8.42
C GLN A 49 -10.91 -15.46 -8.26
N ILE A 50 -10.94 -14.99 -7.02
CA ILE A 50 -10.79 -13.56 -6.70
C ILE A 50 -9.78 -13.44 -5.55
N MET A 51 -8.82 -12.54 -5.71
CA MET A 51 -7.93 -12.08 -4.65
C MET A 51 -8.11 -10.59 -4.51
N GLU A 52 -8.26 -10.12 -3.28
CA GLU A 52 -8.45 -8.72 -2.94
C GLU A 52 -7.47 -8.31 -1.84
N TYR A 53 -6.89 -7.13 -2.02
CA TYR A 53 -6.09 -6.44 -1.02
C TYR A 53 -6.62 -5.02 -0.86
N SER A 54 -6.81 -4.57 0.37
CA SER A 54 -7.36 -3.24 0.65
C SER A 54 -6.57 -2.49 1.72
N LEU A 55 -6.62 -1.17 1.64
CA LEU A 55 -6.14 -0.26 2.66
C LEU A 55 -7.24 0.74 3.01
N SER A 56 -7.43 0.98 4.31
CA SER A 56 -8.30 2.01 4.87
C SER A 56 -7.49 2.76 5.92
N LEU A 57 -7.02 3.96 5.57
CA LEU A 57 -6.02 4.70 6.35
C LEU A 57 -6.61 6.04 6.81
N GLU A 58 -6.44 6.33 8.09
CA GLU A 58 -6.76 7.65 8.65
C GLU A 58 -5.65 8.67 8.34
N SER A 59 -4.40 8.21 8.25
CA SER A 59 -3.22 9.02 7.91
C SER A 59 -2.33 8.28 6.90
N ASN A 60 -2.43 8.68 5.62
CA ASN A 60 -1.61 8.12 4.55
C ASN A 60 -0.09 8.32 4.76
N PRO A 61 0.39 9.50 5.24
CA PRO A 61 1.82 9.70 5.49
C PRO A 61 2.37 8.82 6.62
N GLU A 62 1.61 8.57 7.68
CA GLU A 62 2.04 7.71 8.79
C GLU A 62 2.14 6.25 8.37
N PHE A 63 1.16 5.76 7.61
CA PHE A 63 1.21 4.41 7.06
C PHE A 63 2.41 4.24 6.14
N THR A 64 2.62 5.20 5.23
CA THR A 64 3.77 5.19 4.31
C THR A 64 5.10 5.18 5.09
N SER A 65 5.22 6.00 6.13
CA SER A 65 6.41 6.05 6.98
C SER A 65 6.65 4.75 7.73
N SER A 66 5.58 4.08 8.19
CA SER A 66 5.67 2.76 8.83
C SER A 66 6.22 1.70 7.88
N ILE A 67 5.80 1.72 6.60
CA ILE A 67 6.36 0.86 5.55
C ILE A 67 7.84 1.18 5.32
N LEU A 68 8.22 2.46 5.21
CA LEU A 68 9.62 2.86 5.04
C LEU A 68 10.51 2.31 6.17
N VAL A 69 10.08 2.44 7.44
CA VAL A 69 10.83 1.92 8.59
C VAL A 69 10.98 0.40 8.53
N ALA A 70 9.96 -0.33 8.09
CA ALA A 70 10.05 -1.78 7.89
C ALA A 70 11.05 -2.15 6.79
N TYR A 71 11.07 -1.42 5.68
CA TYR A 71 12.01 -1.65 4.58
C TYR A 71 13.45 -1.21 4.89
N THR A 72 13.65 -0.20 5.74
CA THR A 72 14.99 0.14 6.25
C THR A 72 15.64 -1.05 6.95
N ARG A 73 14.87 -1.82 7.73
CA ARG A 73 15.38 -3.05 8.37
C ARG A 73 15.86 -4.07 7.33
N ALA A 74 15.09 -4.25 6.26
CA ALA A 74 15.47 -5.14 5.19
C ALA A 74 16.75 -4.68 4.49
N ALA A 75 16.85 -3.38 4.16
CA ALA A 75 18.05 -2.80 3.57
C ALA A 75 19.29 -3.00 4.45
N CYS A 76 19.18 -2.80 5.77
CA CYS A 76 20.28 -3.04 6.71
C CYS A 76 20.73 -4.51 6.72
N ARG A 77 19.80 -5.47 6.71
CA ARG A 77 20.13 -6.90 6.66
C ARG A 77 20.82 -7.27 5.35
N MET A 78 20.25 -6.85 4.23
CA MET A 78 20.82 -7.11 2.90
C MET A 78 22.22 -6.50 2.76
N SER A 79 22.43 -5.29 3.30
CA SER A 79 23.75 -4.67 3.35
C SER A 79 24.74 -5.44 4.22
N ALA A 80 24.31 -5.96 5.38
CA ALA A 80 25.16 -6.78 6.25
C ALA A 80 25.56 -8.11 5.60
N GLU A 81 24.75 -8.62 4.67
CA GLU A 81 25.04 -9.79 3.83
C GLU A 81 25.90 -9.46 2.60
N GLY A 82 26.33 -8.20 2.44
CA GLY A 82 27.19 -7.76 1.34
C GLY A 82 26.44 -7.41 0.04
N GLN A 83 25.11 -7.34 0.06
CA GLN A 83 24.35 -6.94 -1.11
C GLN A 83 24.45 -5.43 -1.36
N THR A 84 24.57 -5.03 -2.62
CA THR A 84 24.63 -3.62 -3.05
C THR A 84 23.75 -3.39 -4.29
N GLY A 85 23.52 -2.12 -4.64
CA GLY A 85 22.70 -1.71 -5.78
C GLY A 85 21.24 -1.39 -5.42
N ALA A 86 20.51 -0.84 -6.39
CA ALA A 86 19.11 -0.48 -6.22
C ALA A 86 18.22 -1.73 -6.16
N ARG A 87 17.18 -1.68 -5.31
CA ARG A 87 16.19 -2.74 -5.11
C ARG A 87 14.79 -2.15 -5.05
N THR A 88 13.82 -2.95 -5.42
CA THR A 88 12.40 -2.65 -5.31
C THR A 88 11.73 -3.57 -4.29
N VAL A 89 10.46 -3.32 -3.97
CA VAL A 89 9.67 -4.20 -3.09
C VAL A 89 9.55 -5.64 -3.61
N LEU A 90 9.77 -5.87 -4.90
CA LEU A 90 9.74 -7.19 -5.53
C LEU A 90 10.98 -8.04 -5.21
N ASP A 91 12.07 -7.40 -4.78
CA ASP A 91 13.35 -8.05 -4.50
C ASP A 91 13.53 -8.40 -3.01
N VAL A 92 12.62 -7.95 -2.14
CA VAL A 92 12.77 -8.02 -0.68
C VAL A 92 11.90 -9.15 -0.11
N PRO A 93 12.48 -10.22 0.46
CA PRO A 93 11.69 -11.27 1.10
C PRO A 93 10.94 -10.71 2.33
N PRO A 94 9.65 -11.03 2.55
CA PRO A 94 8.87 -10.49 3.66
C PRO A 94 9.49 -10.73 5.05
N ALA A 95 10.26 -11.83 5.22
CA ALA A 95 10.95 -12.13 6.46
C ALA A 95 11.97 -11.04 6.88
N TYR A 96 12.55 -10.32 5.93
CA TYR A 96 13.54 -9.26 6.19
C TYR A 96 12.92 -8.03 6.85
N LEU A 97 11.61 -7.81 6.64
CA LEU A 97 10.85 -6.72 7.23
C LEU A 97 10.64 -6.91 8.74
N SER A 98 10.74 -8.14 9.24
CA SER A 98 10.51 -8.47 10.65
C SER A 98 11.78 -8.32 11.49
N PRO A 99 11.67 -7.85 12.75
CA PRO A 99 12.75 -7.95 13.72
C PRO A 99 12.96 -9.38 14.24
N LYS A 100 11.94 -10.25 14.15
CA LYS A 100 11.97 -11.63 14.64
C LYS A 100 12.92 -12.49 13.82
N THR A 101 13.47 -13.52 14.45
CA THR A 101 14.28 -14.54 13.76
C THR A 101 13.43 -15.39 12.81
N GLY A 102 14.06 -16.05 11.84
CA GLY A 102 13.37 -16.96 10.93
C GLY A 102 12.67 -18.12 11.66
N ALA A 103 13.24 -18.61 12.77
CA ALA A 103 12.62 -19.65 13.59
C ALA A 103 11.35 -19.14 14.30
N GLU A 104 11.37 -17.92 14.83
CA GLU A 104 10.19 -17.32 15.46
C GLU A 104 9.07 -17.00 14.48
N LEU A 105 9.43 -16.54 13.27
CA LEU A 105 8.45 -16.30 12.20
C LEU A 105 7.73 -17.60 11.85
N ARG A 106 8.47 -18.67 11.60
CA ARG A 106 7.89 -20.00 11.31
C ARG A 106 7.07 -20.55 12.48
N LYS A 107 7.44 -20.27 13.73
CA LYS A 107 6.68 -20.76 14.89
C LYS A 107 5.37 -20.00 15.12
N LYS A 108 5.33 -18.71 14.79
CA LYS A 108 4.22 -17.81 15.18
C LYS A 108 3.28 -17.44 14.03
N LEU A 109 3.73 -17.53 12.77
CA LEU A 109 3.00 -16.99 11.60
C LEU A 109 2.90 -17.97 10.42
N LEU A 110 3.43 -19.20 10.53
CA LEU A 110 3.29 -20.29 9.55
C LEU A 110 2.88 -21.57 10.30
#